data_AF-G7Y4N0-F1
#
_entry.id   AF-G7Y4N0-F1
#
_cell.length_a   1.000
_cell.length_b   1.000
_cell.length_c   1.000
_cell.angle_alpha   90.00
_cell.angle_beta   90.00
_cell.angle_gamma   90.00
#
_symmetry.space_group_name_H-M   'P 1'
#
loop_
_entity.id
_entity.type
_entity.pdbx_description
1 polymer ?
#
loop_
_entity_poly.entity_id
_entity_poly.type
_entity_poly.pdbx_seq_one_letter_code
_entity_poly.pdbx_strand_id
1 'polypeptide(L)'
;MVMECCAYVSCSDQIIGIAANQNRFEGKWVNDKKNGRGKYFFLGTGQLMEGIWVDDVPKCCQMADLGRELAPERTPFEIPEIKLEDPNAVLRETQEKLLEQLSK
;
A
#
# COMPACT_ATOMS: atom_id res chain seq x y z
N MET A 1 -11.25 17.75 20.01
CA MET A 1 -10.20 17.18 19.14
C MET A 1 -10.74 15.85 18.67
N VAL A 2 -11.34 15.82 17.47
CA VAL A 2 -12.01 14.63 16.93
C VAL A 2 -10.95 13.64 16.47
N MET A 3 -10.60 12.71 17.35
CA MET A 3 -9.80 11.53 17.05
C MET A 3 -10.68 10.54 16.28
N GLU A 4 -10.65 10.60 14.96
CA GLU A 4 -11.22 9.52 14.14
C GLU A 4 -10.25 8.33 14.16
N CYS A 5 -10.50 7.42 15.11
CA CYS A 5 -10.10 6.01 15.18
C CYS A 5 -9.09 5.47 14.13
N CYS A 6 -7.79 5.73 14.31
CA CYS A 6 -6.72 4.94 13.70
C CYS A 6 -6.02 4.15 14.82
N ALA A 7 -6.16 2.83 14.84
CA ALA A 7 -5.43 1.96 15.75
C ALA A 7 -4.05 1.63 15.16
N TYR A 8 -2.97 1.87 15.94
CA TYR A 8 -1.60 1.55 15.55
C TYR A 8 -1.09 0.32 16.30
N VAL A 9 -0.59 -0.68 15.58
CA VAL A 9 0.09 -1.86 16.16
C VAL A 9 1.52 -1.91 15.63
N SER A 10 2.50 -1.88 16.52
CA SER A 10 3.93 -1.99 16.17
C SER A 10 4.36 -3.46 16.19
N CYS A 11 4.84 -3.99 15.07
CA CYS A 11 5.50 -5.30 15.00
C CYS A 11 6.77 -5.15 14.15
N SER A 12 7.95 -5.32 14.75
CA SER A 12 9.26 -5.40 14.06
C SER A 12 9.47 -4.34 12.96
N ASP A 13 9.64 -3.08 13.39
CA ASP A 13 9.94 -1.89 12.55
C ASP A 13 8.87 -1.45 11.53
N GLN A 14 7.70 -2.11 11.50
CA GLN A 14 6.57 -1.72 10.65
C GLN A 14 5.39 -1.25 11.51
N ILE A 15 4.77 -0.16 11.08
CA ILE A 15 3.58 0.41 11.72
C ILE A 15 2.36 0.03 10.88
N ILE A 16 1.41 -0.62 11.53
CA ILE A 16 0.12 -0.97 10.94
C ILE A 16 -0.89 0.11 11.32
N GLY A 17 -1.56 0.70 10.33
CA GLY A 17 -2.70 1.59 10.54
C GLY A 17 -3.97 0.96 9.97
N ILE A 18 -5.05 0.94 10.75
CA ILE A 18 -6.37 0.48 10.33
C ILE A 18 -7.29 1.68 10.16
N ALA A 19 -7.85 1.84 8.96
CA ALA A 19 -8.80 2.90 8.64
C ALA A 19 -10.23 2.54 9.09
N ALA A 20 -11.09 3.54 9.21
CA ALA A 20 -12.49 3.35 9.61
C ALA A 20 -13.29 2.43 8.67
N ASN A 21 -12.91 2.35 7.39
CA ASN A 21 -13.47 1.42 6.41
C ASN A 21 -12.80 0.02 6.45
N GLN A 22 -12.11 -0.29 7.55
CA GLN A 22 -11.37 -1.52 7.79
C GLN A 22 -10.17 -1.75 6.87
N ASN A 23 -9.88 -0.85 5.92
CA ASN A 23 -8.68 -0.97 5.10
C ASN A 23 -7.43 -0.86 5.98
N ARG A 24 -6.39 -1.58 5.59
CA ARG A 24 -5.17 -1.70 6.38
C ARG A 24 -4.00 -1.14 5.60
N PHE A 25 -3.18 -0.34 6.25
CA PHE A 25 -1.87 0.05 5.75
C PHE A 25 -0.78 -0.54 6.62
N GLU A 26 0.25 -1.09 6.00
CA GLU A 26 1.44 -1.62 6.65
C GLU A 26 2.65 -0.93 6.01
N GLY A 27 3.42 -0.18 6.79
CA GLY A 27 4.59 0.50 6.25
C GLY A 27 5.17 1.54 7.19
N LYS A 28 5.97 2.43 6.63
CA LYS A 28 6.55 3.57 7.36
C LYS A 28 5.57 4.75 7.36
N TRP A 29 5.56 5.46 8.49
CA TRP A 29 4.77 6.65 8.70
C TRP A 29 5.68 7.79 9.14
N VAL A 30 5.41 9.00 8.65
CA VAL A 30 6.11 10.23 9.02
C VAL A 30 5.06 11.33 9.17
N ASN A 31 5.02 12.00 10.32
CA ASN A 31 4.03 13.06 10.63
C ASN A 31 2.58 12.61 10.39
N ASP A 32 2.22 11.41 10.88
CA ASP A 32 0.91 10.77 10.71
C ASP A 32 0.49 10.49 9.26
N LYS A 33 1.44 10.55 8.31
CA LYS A 33 1.23 10.23 6.90
C LYS A 33 2.02 9.00 6.47
N LYS A 34 1.43 8.20 5.59
CA LYS A 34 2.11 7.07 4.94
C LYS A 34 3.29 7.59 4.12
N ASN A 35 4.47 7.04 4.36
CA ASN A 35 5.69 7.56 3.75
C ASN A 35 6.75 6.46 3.61
N GLY A 36 7.35 6.31 2.43
CA GLY A 36 8.32 5.24 2.12
C GLY A 36 7.65 3.98 1.56
N ARG A 37 8.28 2.82 1.78
CA ARG A 37 7.69 1.53 1.36
C ARG A 37 6.45 1.21 2.19
N GLY A 38 5.38 0.81 1.51
CA GLY A 38 4.13 0.47 2.18
C GLY A 38 3.21 -0.42 1.34
N LYS A 39 2.39 -1.19 2.06
CA LYS A 39 1.34 -2.05 1.56
C LYS A 39 -0.01 -1.53 2.03
N TYR A 40 -0.96 -1.42 1.13
CA TYR A 40 -2.31 -1.01 1.42
C TYR A 40 -3.30 -2.08 0.96
N PHE A 41 -4.05 -2.61 1.91
CA PHE A 41 -5.00 -3.70 1.72
C PHE A 41 -6.40 -3.12 1.62
N PHE A 42 -7.01 -3.29 0.45
CA PHE A 42 -8.42 -3.02 0.21
C PHE A 42 -9.23 -4.24 0.65
N LEU A 43 -9.63 -4.28 1.92
CA LEU A 43 -10.30 -5.45 2.48
C LEU A 43 -11.70 -5.69 1.88
N GLY A 44 -12.38 -4.62 1.45
CA GLY A 44 -13.69 -4.72 0.79
C GLY A 44 -13.62 -5.46 -0.55
N THR A 45 -12.61 -5.15 -1.37
CA THR A 45 -12.47 -5.72 -2.73
C THR A 45 -11.50 -6.90 -2.80
N GLY A 46 -10.72 -7.14 -1.75
CA GLY A 46 -9.69 -8.19 -1.73
C GLY A 46 -8.50 -7.85 -2.63
N GLN A 47 -8.07 -6.58 -2.63
CA GLN A 47 -6.96 -6.12 -3.45
C GLN A 47 -5.83 -5.57 -2.59
N LEU A 48 -4.60 -5.70 -3.08
CA LEU A 48 -3.39 -5.19 -2.47
C LEU A 48 -2.75 -4.16 -3.39
N MET A 49 -2.35 -3.04 -2.82
CA MET A 49 -1.46 -2.07 -3.45
C MET A 49 -0.15 -2.00 -2.69
N GLU A 50 0.96 -2.27 -3.36
CA GLU A 50 2.29 -2.25 -2.76
C GLU A 50 3.21 -1.32 -3.53
N GLY A 51 3.96 -0.46 -2.83
CA GLY A 51 4.91 0.43 -3.47
C GLY A 51 5.42 1.56 -2.58
N ILE A 52 5.78 2.67 -3.22
CA ILE A 52 6.31 3.86 -2.54
C ILE A 52 5.19 4.89 -2.31
N TRP A 53 5.10 5.35 -1.07
CA TRP A 53 4.18 6.35 -0.57
C TRP A 53 4.92 7.64 -0.21
N VAL A 54 4.34 8.79 -0.52
CA VAL A 54 4.86 10.11 -0.17
C VAL A 54 3.68 10.93 0.32
N ASP A 55 3.67 11.27 1.60
CA ASP A 55 2.63 12.10 2.24
C ASP A 55 1.20 11.63 1.94
N ASP A 56 0.92 10.35 2.23
CA ASP A 56 -0.35 9.65 1.93
C ASP A 56 -0.67 9.39 0.46
N VAL A 57 0.21 9.81 -0.47
CA VAL A 57 0.01 9.61 -1.90
C VAL A 57 0.84 8.41 -2.41
N PRO A 58 0.22 7.38 -3.02
CA PRO A 58 0.96 6.32 -3.69
C PRO A 58 1.60 6.88 -4.98
N LYS A 59 2.91 6.67 -5.16
CA LYS A 59 3.66 7.19 -6.32
C LYS A 59 4.05 6.11 -7.32
N CYS A 60 4.59 4.99 -6.83
CA CYS A 60 5.04 3.88 -7.65
C CYS A 60 4.60 2.58 -7.01
N CYS A 61 3.38 2.15 -7.33
CA CYS A 61 2.75 0.97 -6.75
C CYS A 61 2.29 -0.02 -7.81
N GLN A 62 2.35 -1.30 -7.45
CA GLN A 62 1.73 -2.40 -8.17
C GLN A 62 0.42 -2.79 -7.48
N MET A 63 -0.57 -3.22 -8.28
CA MET A 63 -1.84 -3.75 -7.81
C MET A 63 -1.87 -5.25 -8.02
N ALA A 64 -2.37 -6.00 -7.04
CA ALA A 64 -2.58 -7.43 -7.13
C ALA A 64 -3.88 -7.81 -6.42
N ASP A 65 -4.56 -8.84 -6.93
CA ASP A 65 -5.70 -9.43 -6.23
C ASP A 65 -5.17 -10.31 -5.08
N LEU A 66 -5.63 -10.07 -3.86
CA LEU A 66 -5.25 -10.80 -2.65
C LEU A 66 -6.49 -11.16 -1.83
N GLY A 67 -6.90 -12.43 -1.91
CA GLY A 67 -8.06 -12.92 -1.16
C GLY A 67 -9.41 -12.51 -1.78
N ARG A 68 -9.44 -12.25 -3.09
CA ARG A 68 -10.64 -11.86 -3.86
C ARG A 68 -11.85 -12.78 -3.63
N GLU A 69 -11.63 -14.08 -3.49
CA GLU A 69 -12.71 -15.06 -3.28
C GLU A 69 -13.45 -14.87 -1.94
N LEU A 70 -12.78 -14.25 -0.97
CA LEU A 70 -13.33 -13.99 0.36
C LEU A 70 -13.80 -12.53 0.50
N ALA A 71 -13.65 -11.71 -0.55
CA ALA A 71 -13.95 -10.29 -0.49
C ALA A 71 -15.47 -10.04 -0.62
N PRO A 72 -16.07 -9.22 0.25
CA PRO A 72 -17.50 -8.93 0.21
C PRO A 72 -17.92 -8.17 -1.05
N GLU A 73 -17.03 -7.32 -1.58
CA GLU A 73 -17.27 -6.44 -2.72
C GLU A 73 -16.26 -6.70 -3.84
N ARG A 74 -16.06 -7.97 -4.21
CA ARG A 74 -15.07 -8.36 -5.24
C ARG A 74 -15.27 -7.57 -6.54
N THR A 75 -14.17 -7.18 -7.18
CA THR A 75 -14.22 -6.54 -8.50
C THR A 75 -14.83 -7.49 -9.54
N PRO A 76 -15.61 -6.97 -10.51
CA PRO A 76 -16.20 -7.79 -11.57
C PRO A 76 -15.15 -8.54 -12.39
N PHE A 77 -13.97 -7.94 -12.55
CA PHE A 77 -12.86 -8.47 -13.33
C PHE A 77 -11.61 -8.61 -12.46
N GLU A 78 -10.85 -9.66 -12.75
CA GLU A 78 -9.55 -9.94 -12.14
C GLU A 78 -8.48 -9.05 -12.76
N ILE A 79 -7.45 -8.73 -11.97
CA ILE A 79 -6.28 -8.04 -12.48
C ILE A 79 -5.54 -8.98 -13.44
N PRO A 80 -5.32 -8.58 -14.70
CA PRO A 80 -4.71 -9.45 -15.69
C PRO A 80 -3.23 -9.72 -15.36
N GLU A 81 -2.76 -10.88 -15.78
CA GLU A 81 -1.35 -11.24 -15.66
C GLU A 81 -0.46 -10.30 -16.46
N ILE A 82 0.61 -9.81 -15.83
CA ILE A 82 1.62 -8.98 -16.47
C ILE A 82 2.47 -9.87 -17.39
N LYS A 83 2.56 -9.52 -18.67
CA LYS A 83 3.33 -10.24 -19.70
C LYS A 83 4.71 -9.63 -19.99
N LEU A 84 5.15 -8.69 -19.15
CA LEU A 84 6.50 -8.13 -19.24
C LEU A 84 7.52 -9.18 -18.79
N GLU A 85 8.65 -9.22 -19.47
CA GLU A 85 9.75 -10.12 -19.13
C GLU A 85 10.32 -9.82 -17.73
N ASP A 86 10.52 -8.54 -17.40
CA ASP A 86 10.90 -8.10 -16.07
C ASP A 86 10.08 -6.86 -15.64
N PRO A 87 8.90 -7.06 -15.00
CA PRO A 87 8.09 -5.97 -14.47
C PRO A 87 8.80 -5.18 -13.36
N ASN A 88 9.66 -5.83 -12.59
CA ASN A 88 10.35 -5.22 -11.45
C ASN A 88 11.41 -4.23 -11.92
N ALA A 89 12.12 -4.54 -13.03
CA ALA A 89 13.08 -3.61 -13.63
C ALA A 89 12.43 -2.29 -14.05
N VAL A 90 11.19 -2.32 -14.54
CA VAL A 90 10.44 -1.11 -14.94
C VAL A 90 10.20 -0.19 -13.75
N LEU A 91 9.96 -0.75 -12.57
CA LEU A 91 9.64 0.02 -11.37
C LEU A 91 10.89 0.46 -10.60
N ARG A 92 11.98 -0.30 -10.67
CA ARG A 92 13.18 -0.15 -9.82
C ARG A 92 13.74 1.27 -9.80
N GLU A 93 14.05 1.85 -10.96
CA GLU A 93 14.67 3.18 -11.06
C GLU A 93 13.77 4.25 -10.43
N THR A 94 12.47 4.17 -10.68
CA THR A 94 11.51 5.14 -10.12
C THR A 94 11.38 4.98 -8.61
N GLN A 95 11.34 3.74 -8.12
CA GLN A 95 11.26 3.46 -6.68
C GLN A 95 12.51 3.96 -5.94
N GLU A 96 13.70 3.74 -6.48
CA GLU A 96 14.98 4.19 -5.91
C GLU A 96 15.02 5.73 -5.81
N LYS A 97 14.71 6.43 -6.90
CA LYS A 97 14.65 7.91 -6.92
C LYS A 97 13.68 8.47 -5.88
N LEU A 98 12.51 7.86 -5.73
CA LEU A 98 11.53 8.29 -4.73
C LEU A 98 12.01 8.03 -3.30
N LEU A 99 12.67 6.90 -3.06
CA LEU A 99 13.23 6.60 -1.74
C LEU A 99 14.38 7.53 -1.36
N GLU A 100 15.23 7.89 -2.31
CA GLU A 100 16.29 8.89 -2.12
C GLU A 100 15.73 10.31 -1.84
N GLN A 101 14.55 10.63 -2.36
CA GLN A 101 13.88 11.91 -2.04
C GLN A 101 13.35 11.92 -0.60
N LEU A 102 12.95 10.76 -0.08
CA LEU A 102 12.42 10.61 1.28
C LEU A 102 13.50 10.47 2.35
N SER A 103 14.76 10.23 1.97
CA SER A 103 15.90 10.17 2.89
C SER A 103 16.62 11.52 3.07
N LYS A 104 16.20 12.55 2.34
CA LYS A 104 16.68 13.93 2.45
C LYS A 104 15.86 14.72 3.45
#